data_AF-A0A972VIK1-F1
#
_entry.id   AF-A0A972VIK1-F1
#
_cell.length_a   1.000
_cell.length_b   1.000
_cell.length_c   1.000
_cell.angle_alpha   90.00
_cell.angle_beta   90.00
_cell.angle_gamma   90.00
#
_symmetry.space_group_name_H-M   'P 1'
#
loop_
_entity.id
_entity.type
_entity.pdbx_description
1 polymer ?
#
loop_
_entity_poly.entity_id
_entity_poly.type
_entity_poly.pdbx_seq_one_letter_code
_entity_poly.pdbx_strand_id
1 'polypeptide(L)'
;MMKNYSLTLAAISPLKKTLTSHLVWSVIILIMATGCVNVNRVTTWEGQVLNNGLIELTVVPDIGGRIIQYKLGDYGFFWVNPELVNSTPPASGLGPDDSWLNYGGDKLWPAPQGWDNDRQWPGPPDAVLDGQPYTCEVLQDESSLHAVRTNAVASSFQGWSGPLKTRQESALMPP
;
A
#
# COMPACT_ATOMS: atom_id res chain seq x y z
N MET A 1 34.20 4.44 24.30
CA MET A 1 33.36 3.46 25.03
C MET A 1 32.36 2.89 24.03
N MET A 2 32.67 1.73 23.42
CA MET A 2 31.80 1.10 22.43
C MET A 2 30.70 0.33 23.19
N LYS A 3 29.43 0.68 22.96
CA LYS A 3 28.30 -0.09 23.48
C LYS A 3 27.93 -1.15 22.46
N ASN A 4 28.15 -2.41 22.83
CA ASN A 4 27.67 -3.56 22.07
C ASN A 4 26.16 -3.66 22.27
N TYR A 5 25.39 -3.51 21.19
CA TYR A 5 23.96 -3.79 21.18
C TYR A 5 23.78 -5.24 20.73
N SER A 6 23.37 -6.11 21.66
CA SER A 6 22.96 -7.47 21.35
C SER A 6 21.55 -7.42 20.79
N LEU A 7 21.37 -7.82 19.53
CA LEU A 7 20.08 -7.97 18.88
C LEU A 7 19.39 -9.23 19.42
N THR A 8 18.42 -9.05 20.32
CA THR A 8 17.48 -10.12 20.65
C THR A 8 16.31 -10.00 19.70
N LEU A 9 16.23 -10.90 18.71
CA LEU A 9 15.03 -11.07 17.89
C LEU A 9 13.90 -11.56 18.83
N ALA A 10 12.98 -10.67 19.21
CA ALA A 10 11.78 -11.09 19.91
C ALA A 10 10.95 -11.93 18.94
N ALA A 11 10.80 -13.22 19.22
CA ALA A 11 9.98 -14.12 18.44
C ALA A 11 8.53 -13.62 18.47
N ILE A 12 8.00 -13.26 17.30
CA ILE A 12 6.58 -12.99 17.12
C ILE A 12 5.84 -14.31 17.40
N SER A 13 5.07 -14.33 18.48
CA SER A 13 4.20 -15.45 18.86
C SER A 13 3.29 -15.82 17.68
N PRO A 14 3.22 -17.11 17.26
CA PRO A 14 2.27 -17.53 16.26
C PRO A 14 0.86 -17.51 16.88
N LEU A 15 0.08 -16.48 16.57
CA LEU A 15 -1.36 -16.46 16.83
C LEU A 15 -2.00 -17.64 16.10
N LYS A 16 -2.37 -18.68 16.86
CA LYS A 16 -3.24 -19.77 16.40
C LYS A 16 -4.65 -19.19 16.15
N LYS A 17 -4.88 -18.63 14.97
CA LYS A 17 -6.23 -18.44 14.44
C LYS A 17 -6.55 -19.61 13.53
N THR A 18 -7.66 -20.28 13.84
CA THR A 18 -8.26 -21.38 13.09
C THR A 18 -8.33 -21.03 11.60
N LEU A 19 -7.62 -21.78 10.75
CA LEU A 19 -7.61 -21.58 9.32
C LEU A 19 -8.97 -21.97 8.73
N THR A 20 -9.80 -20.97 8.41
CA THR A 20 -10.59 -21.03 7.17
C THR A 20 -9.70 -20.49 6.06
N SER A 21 -9.47 -21.30 5.04
CA SER A 21 -8.56 -20.99 3.93
C SER A 21 -9.12 -19.87 3.06
N HIS A 22 -8.81 -18.62 3.40
CA HIS A 22 -8.93 -17.48 2.51
C HIS A 22 -7.52 -16.90 2.35
N LEU A 23 -7.01 -16.85 1.12
CA LEU A 23 -5.75 -16.17 0.82
C LEU A 23 -5.95 -14.67 1.11
N VAL A 24 -5.34 -14.17 2.18
CA VAL A 24 -5.32 -12.75 2.50
C VAL A 24 -3.95 -12.20 2.09
N TRP A 25 -3.95 -11.22 1.19
CA TRP A 25 -2.75 -10.47 0.83
C TRP A 25 -2.59 -9.34 1.84
N SER A 26 -1.67 -9.52 2.80
CA SER A 26 -1.36 -8.54 3.85
C SER A 26 -0.02 -7.88 3.55
N VAL A 27 0.01 -6.54 3.60
CA VAL A 27 1.26 -5.77 3.66
C VAL A 27 1.45 -5.30 5.10
N ILE A 28 2.63 -5.56 5.67
CA ILE A 28 3.02 -5.07 7.00
C ILE A 28 4.14 -4.06 6.81
N ILE A 29 3.91 -2.82 7.24
CA ILE A 29 4.91 -1.76 7.25
C ILE A 29 5.46 -1.64 8.67
N LEU A 30 6.79 -1.64 8.79
CA LEU A 30 7.51 -1.57 10.05
C LEU A 30 8.43 -0.34 10.06
N ILE A 31 8.26 0.55 11.03
CA ILE A 31 9.22 1.64 11.30
C ILE A 31 9.79 1.45 12.71
N MET A 32 11.11 1.38 12.81
CA MET A 32 11.85 1.30 14.07
C MET A 32 12.36 2.69 14.46
N ALA A 33 12.19 3.08 15.74
CA ALA A 33 12.66 4.26 16.47
C ALA A 33 11.51 5.02 17.17
N THR A 34 11.88 5.83 18.18
CA THR A 34 10.99 6.68 18.99
C THR A 34 10.07 7.53 18.14
N GLY A 35 8.79 7.18 18.14
CA GLY A 35 7.77 7.75 17.28
C GLY A 35 6.36 7.54 17.84
N CYS A 36 5.35 7.93 17.08
CA CYS A 36 3.95 7.59 17.32
C CYS A 36 3.24 7.28 16.00
N VAL A 37 2.26 6.39 16.03
CA VAL A 37 1.25 6.31 14.96
C VAL A 37 0.15 7.31 15.27
N ASN A 38 -0.15 8.21 14.32
CA ASN A 38 -1.31 9.10 14.41
C ASN A 38 -2.22 8.89 13.20
N VAL A 39 -3.52 8.87 13.45
CA VAL A 39 -4.50 9.06 12.38
C VAL A 39 -4.52 10.56 12.07
N ASN A 40 -4.07 10.95 10.88
CA ASN A 40 -4.08 12.35 10.45
C ASN A 40 -4.71 12.45 9.07
N ARG A 41 -5.43 13.56 8.84
CA ARG A 41 -5.83 13.95 7.50
C ARG A 41 -4.61 14.45 6.74
N VAL A 42 -4.14 13.69 5.75
CA VAL A 42 -3.02 14.13 4.92
C VAL A 42 -3.55 14.92 3.76
N THR A 43 -3.54 16.23 4.00
CA THR A 43 -4.15 17.31 3.22
C THR A 43 -5.64 17.16 2.96
N THR A 44 -6.22 15.94 2.90
CA THR A 44 -7.64 15.74 2.64
C THR A 44 -8.19 14.28 2.62
N TRP A 45 -7.36 13.25 2.47
CA TRP A 45 -7.76 11.86 2.76
C TRP A 45 -7.56 11.49 4.23
N GLU A 46 -8.35 10.53 4.73
CA GLU A 46 -8.06 9.87 6.00
C GLU A 46 -6.86 8.94 5.82
N GLY A 47 -5.76 9.24 6.53
CA GLY A 47 -4.52 8.48 6.44
C GLY A 47 -3.99 8.06 7.81
N GLN A 48 -3.24 6.97 7.82
CA GLN A 48 -2.39 6.58 8.94
C GLN A 48 -1.00 7.15 8.73
N VAL A 49 -0.56 7.97 9.68
CA VAL A 49 0.76 8.57 9.68
C VAL A 49 1.64 7.84 10.67
N LEU A 50 2.74 7.26 10.17
CA LEU A 50 3.79 6.66 10.98
C LEU A 50 4.97 7.62 10.99
N ASN A 51 5.32 8.14 12.17
CA ASN A 51 6.36 9.14 12.31
C ASN A 51 7.32 8.76 13.45
N ASN A 52 8.63 8.81 13.22
CA ASN A 52 9.67 8.52 14.22
C ASN A 52 10.58 9.71 14.55
N GLY A 53 10.14 10.93 14.25
CA GLY A 53 10.91 12.17 14.41
C GLY A 53 11.97 12.41 13.34
N LEU A 54 12.31 11.40 12.52
CA LEU A 54 13.21 11.53 11.38
C LEU A 54 12.42 11.44 10.06
N ILE A 55 11.65 10.37 9.91
CA ILE A 55 10.83 10.10 8.73
C ILE A 55 9.35 10.08 9.07
N GLU A 56 8.53 10.41 8.08
CA GLU A 56 7.07 10.29 8.13
C GLU A 56 6.59 9.49 6.92
N LEU A 57 5.85 8.41 7.16
CA LEU A 57 5.09 7.70 6.11
C LEU A 57 3.61 8.01 6.28
N THR A 58 2.93 8.30 5.17
CA THR A 58 1.48 8.37 5.14
C THR A 58 0.91 7.21 4.35
N VAL A 59 0.13 6.37 5.01
CA VAL A 59 -0.64 5.28 4.39
C VAL A 59 -2.08 5.74 4.23
N VAL A 60 -2.67 5.60 3.04
CA VAL A 60 -4.07 5.94 2.76
C VAL A 60 -4.81 4.68 2.32
N PRO A 61 -5.57 4.04 3.22
CA PRO A 61 -6.26 2.79 2.92
C PRO A 61 -7.28 2.91 1.78
N ASP A 62 -7.96 4.05 1.68
CA ASP A 62 -9.09 4.27 0.76
C ASP A 62 -8.72 4.32 -0.73
N ILE A 63 -7.43 4.41 -1.07
CA ILE A 63 -6.94 4.55 -2.45
C ILE A 63 -6.02 3.39 -2.85
N GLY A 64 -6.40 2.15 -2.55
CA GLY A 64 -5.59 0.96 -2.83
C GLY A 64 -4.52 0.68 -1.79
N GLY A 65 -4.70 1.15 -0.54
CA GLY A 65 -3.73 0.90 0.53
C GLY A 65 -2.36 1.57 0.34
N ARG A 66 -2.30 2.64 -0.46
CA ARG A 66 -1.05 3.29 -0.89
C ARG A 66 -0.30 3.93 0.26
N ILE A 67 1.03 3.95 0.15
CA ILE A 67 1.86 4.91 0.89
C ILE A 67 1.91 6.19 0.04
N ILE A 68 1.03 7.15 0.32
CA ILE A 68 0.90 8.34 -0.53
C ILE A 68 2.09 9.30 -0.41
N GLN A 69 2.81 9.26 0.72
CA GLN A 69 3.94 10.15 0.94
C GLN A 69 5.00 9.52 1.86
N TYR A 70 6.26 9.81 1.53
CA TYR A 70 7.46 9.59 2.36
C TYR A 70 8.10 10.96 2.60
N LYS A 71 8.24 11.39 3.86
CA LYS A 71 8.94 12.63 4.20
C LYS A 71 10.19 12.41 5.04
N LEU A 72 11.15 13.32 4.86
CA LEU A 72 12.27 13.56 5.76
C LEU A 72 12.16 15.00 6.27
N GLY A 73 11.80 15.17 7.54
CA GLY A 73 11.34 16.47 8.04
C GLY A 73 10.11 16.96 7.26
N ASP A 74 10.18 18.19 6.73
CA ASP A 74 9.06 18.79 5.99
C ASP A 74 9.08 18.48 4.48
N TYR A 75 10.13 17.82 3.98
CA TYR A 75 10.27 17.54 2.55
C TYR A 75 9.65 16.19 2.17
N GLY A 76 8.66 16.20 1.27
CA GLY A 76 8.04 15.00 0.69
C GLY A 76 8.71 14.53 -0.60
N PHE A 77 8.97 13.24 -0.72
CA PHE A 77 9.70 12.63 -1.84
C PHE A 77 8.79 12.05 -2.92
N PHE A 78 7.58 11.63 -2.56
CA PHE A 78 6.68 11.00 -3.52
C PHE A 78 5.86 12.06 -4.26
N TRP A 79 5.74 11.86 -5.57
CA TRP A 79 4.79 12.61 -6.38
C TRP A 79 3.37 12.22 -6.00
N VAL A 80 2.50 13.22 -5.88
CA VAL A 80 1.07 13.07 -5.61
C VAL A 80 0.33 13.79 -6.72
N ASN A 81 -0.67 13.12 -7.30
CA ASN A 81 -1.46 13.72 -8.37
C ASN A 81 -2.39 14.81 -7.81
N PRO A 82 -2.17 16.10 -8.12
CA PRO A 82 -2.96 17.20 -7.57
C PRO A 82 -4.43 17.15 -7.98
N GLU A 83 -4.76 16.57 -9.14
CA GLU A 83 -6.14 16.48 -9.65
C GLU A 83 -6.98 15.42 -8.92
N LEU A 84 -6.31 14.43 -8.32
CA LEU A 84 -6.96 13.34 -7.61
C LEU A 84 -6.96 13.53 -6.10
N VAL A 85 -6.20 14.51 -5.56
CA VAL A 85 -6.31 14.88 -4.14
C VAL A 85 -7.77 15.14 -3.82
N ASN A 86 -8.29 14.56 -2.72
CA ASN A 86 -9.71 14.57 -2.31
C ASN A 86 -10.63 13.56 -2.98
N SER A 87 -10.20 12.86 -4.02
CA SER A 87 -11.06 11.87 -4.67
C SER A 87 -10.81 10.50 -4.09
N THR A 88 -11.88 9.75 -3.84
CA THR A 88 -11.80 8.32 -3.66
C THR A 88 -12.18 7.65 -4.98
N PRO A 89 -11.64 6.46 -5.26
CA PRO A 89 -12.02 5.70 -6.44
C PRO A 89 -13.53 5.39 -6.39
N PRO A 90 -14.22 5.33 -7.55
CA PRO A 90 -15.59 4.86 -7.60
C PRO A 90 -15.68 3.38 -7.17
N ALA A 91 -16.89 2.86 -6.99
CA ALA A 91 -17.08 1.47 -6.57
C ALA A 91 -16.42 0.44 -7.51
N SER A 92 -16.23 0.79 -8.79
CA SER A 92 -15.49 -0.04 -9.76
C SER A 92 -13.98 -0.10 -9.52
N GLY A 93 -13.41 0.82 -8.73
CA GLY A 93 -11.97 0.96 -8.52
C GLY A 93 -11.22 1.60 -9.70
N LEU A 94 -11.90 1.86 -10.82
CA LEU A 94 -11.33 2.39 -12.05
C LEU A 94 -11.99 3.71 -12.45
N GLY A 95 -11.24 4.57 -13.13
CA GLY A 95 -11.74 5.80 -13.70
C GLY A 95 -12.66 5.55 -14.91
N PRO A 96 -13.11 6.63 -15.58
CA PRO A 96 -13.86 6.52 -16.83
C PRO A 96 -13.12 5.64 -17.86
N ASP A 97 -13.87 4.87 -18.65
CA ASP A 97 -13.33 3.96 -19.67
C ASP A 97 -12.34 2.91 -19.13
N ASP A 98 -12.58 2.42 -17.90
CA ASP A 98 -11.71 1.47 -17.19
C ASP A 98 -10.26 1.99 -17.02
N SER A 99 -10.10 3.30 -16.97
CA SER A 99 -8.79 3.94 -16.84
C SER A 99 -8.19 3.80 -15.44
N TRP A 100 -6.86 3.78 -15.38
CA TRP A 100 -6.14 3.73 -14.12
C TRP A 100 -6.15 5.09 -13.41
N LEU A 101 -6.58 5.12 -12.15
CA LEU A 101 -6.49 6.29 -11.29
C LEU A 101 -5.10 6.37 -10.65
N ASN A 102 -4.21 7.14 -11.26
CA ASN A 102 -2.86 7.33 -10.75
C ASN A 102 -2.81 8.44 -9.69
N TYR A 103 -3.06 8.08 -8.43
CA TYR A 103 -2.96 8.98 -7.27
C TYR A 103 -1.52 9.43 -6.95
N GLY A 104 -0.50 8.75 -7.50
CA GLY A 104 0.88 8.88 -7.06
C GLY A 104 1.20 8.00 -5.86
N GLY A 105 2.24 8.37 -5.10
CA GLY A 105 2.74 7.57 -3.98
C GLY A 105 3.40 6.25 -4.40
N ASP A 106 3.59 5.38 -3.41
CA ASP A 106 3.99 3.99 -3.59
C ASP A 106 2.75 3.08 -3.49
N LYS A 107 2.69 2.11 -4.41
CA LYS A 107 1.56 1.18 -4.52
C LYS A 107 2.03 -0.26 -4.52
N LEU A 108 1.14 -1.16 -4.13
CA LEU A 108 1.41 -2.59 -4.20
C LEU A 108 1.65 -3.00 -5.65
N TRP A 109 2.75 -3.70 -5.90
CA TRP A 109 3.08 -4.26 -7.21
C TRP A 109 3.39 -5.75 -7.09
N PRO A 110 2.48 -6.64 -7.50
CA PRO A 110 2.72 -8.07 -7.45
C PRO A 110 3.87 -8.50 -8.37
N ALA A 111 4.63 -9.49 -7.91
CA ALA A 111 5.69 -10.14 -8.67
C ALA A 111 5.38 -11.63 -8.84
N PRO A 112 5.78 -12.26 -9.97
CA PRO A 112 6.43 -11.64 -11.13
C PRO A 112 5.46 -10.84 -12.01
N GLN A 113 5.93 -9.74 -12.61
CA GLN A 113 5.16 -9.04 -13.65
C GLN A 113 5.45 -9.67 -15.01
N GLY A 114 4.42 -9.79 -15.85
CA GLY A 114 4.56 -10.29 -17.22
C GLY A 114 3.22 -10.62 -17.85
N TRP A 115 3.27 -11.04 -19.11
CA TRP A 115 2.11 -11.39 -19.92
C TRP A 115 2.22 -12.79 -20.55
N ASP A 116 3.23 -13.56 -20.17
CA ASP A 116 3.55 -14.87 -20.73
C ASP A 116 2.58 -15.96 -20.23
N ASN A 117 2.07 -15.83 -19.00
CA ASN A 117 1.16 -16.80 -18.39
C ASN A 117 0.32 -16.21 -17.24
N ASP A 118 -0.65 -16.99 -16.77
CA ASP A 118 -1.59 -16.65 -15.69
C ASP A 118 -0.97 -16.51 -14.29
N ARG A 119 0.31 -16.88 -14.12
CA ARG A 119 1.06 -16.69 -12.87
C ARG A 119 1.80 -15.37 -12.81
N GLN A 120 1.73 -14.58 -13.87
CA GLN A 120 2.33 -13.26 -13.94
C GLN A 120 1.26 -12.19 -13.78
N TRP A 121 1.63 -11.13 -13.07
CA TRP A 121 0.83 -9.93 -12.97
C TRP A 121 0.93 -9.13 -14.27
N PRO A 122 -0.17 -8.86 -14.99
CA PRO A 122 -0.12 -8.10 -16.25
C PRO A 122 0.11 -6.60 -16.04
N GLY A 123 0.23 -6.13 -14.79
CA GLY A 123 0.30 -4.71 -14.48
C GLY A 123 -1.09 -4.08 -14.29
N PRO A 124 -1.14 -2.78 -13.95
CA PRO A 124 -2.37 -1.99 -13.91
C PRO A 124 -3.05 -1.85 -15.29
N PRO A 125 -4.33 -1.42 -15.34
CA PRO A 125 -5.20 -1.13 -14.20
C PRO A 125 -5.75 -2.40 -13.53
N ASP A 126 -5.61 -2.51 -12.21
CA ASP A 126 -6.39 -3.46 -11.42
C ASP A 126 -7.31 -2.74 -10.46
N ALA A 127 -8.61 -2.96 -10.64
CA ALA A 127 -9.67 -2.36 -9.85
C ALA A 127 -9.45 -2.52 -8.34
N VAL A 128 -8.90 -3.67 -7.93
CA VAL A 128 -8.81 -4.09 -6.53
C VAL A 128 -7.54 -3.59 -5.89
N LEU A 129 -6.39 -3.96 -6.45
CA LEU A 129 -5.10 -3.66 -5.87
C LEU A 129 -4.74 -2.18 -6.00
N ASP A 130 -5.15 -1.53 -7.09
CA ASP A 130 -4.80 -0.12 -7.31
C ASP A 130 -5.88 0.87 -6.86
N GLY A 131 -7.11 0.40 -6.64
CA GLY A 131 -8.29 1.26 -6.58
C GLY A 131 -9.42 0.83 -5.63
N GLN A 132 -9.36 -0.30 -4.91
CA GLN A 132 -10.35 -0.56 -3.85
C GLN A 132 -9.82 -0.11 -2.48
N PRO A 133 -10.71 0.23 -1.53
CA PRO A 133 -10.31 0.54 -0.17
C PRO A 133 -9.75 -0.71 0.53
N TYR A 134 -8.68 -0.49 1.29
CA TYR A 134 -8.06 -1.50 2.13
C TYR A 134 -8.53 -1.35 3.57
N THR A 135 -8.57 -2.45 4.31
CA THR A 135 -8.64 -2.36 5.78
C THR A 135 -7.26 -2.02 6.34
N CYS A 136 -7.22 -1.29 7.44
CA CYS A 136 -5.99 -0.86 8.07
C CYS A 136 -6.03 -1.11 9.58
N GLU A 137 -5.05 -1.83 10.09
CA GLU A 137 -4.92 -2.21 11.51
C GLU A 137 -3.57 -1.74 12.04
N VAL A 138 -3.58 -1.04 13.17
CA VAL A 138 -2.35 -0.75 13.92
C VAL A 138 -2.01 -2.00 14.72
N LEU A 139 -0.88 -2.63 14.37
CA LEU A 139 -0.43 -3.86 15.02
C LEU A 139 0.40 -3.57 16.28
N GLN A 140 1.17 -2.49 16.26
CA GLN A 140 2.01 -2.07 17.36
C GLN A 140 2.23 -0.56 17.30
N ASP A 141 2.13 0.08 18.47
CA ASP A 141 2.35 1.51 18.66
C ASP A 141 3.08 1.67 20.00
N GLU A 142 4.38 1.35 19.98
CA GLU A 142 5.25 1.45 21.13
C GLU A 142 6.38 2.45 20.86
N SER A 143 6.98 2.98 21.93
CA SER A 143 8.08 3.95 21.85
C SER A 143 9.31 3.52 21.03
N SER A 144 9.41 2.27 20.55
CA SER A 144 10.52 1.83 19.71
C SER A 144 10.07 1.26 18.36
N LEU A 145 8.77 1.02 18.17
CA LEU A 145 8.26 0.30 17.02
C LEU A 145 6.83 0.68 16.69
N HIS A 146 6.63 1.05 15.42
CA HIS A 146 5.34 1.38 14.83
C HIS A 146 5.06 0.44 13.67
N ALA A 147 3.96 -0.29 13.76
CA ALA A 147 3.59 -1.30 12.78
C ALA A 147 2.13 -1.14 12.36
N VAL A 148 1.91 -1.02 11.06
CA VAL A 148 0.57 -0.96 10.47
C VAL A 148 0.44 -2.07 9.42
N ARG A 149 -0.70 -2.76 9.41
CA ARG A 149 -1.06 -3.74 8.40
C ARG A 149 -2.21 -3.22 7.56
N THR A 150 -2.04 -3.26 6.24
CA THR A 150 -3.13 -3.07 5.29
C THR A 150 -3.51 -4.41 4.66
N ASN A 151 -4.81 -4.64 4.50
CA ASN A 151 -5.32 -5.82 3.79
C ASN A 151 -6.29 -5.38 2.72
N ALA A 152 -6.06 -5.85 1.50
CA ALA A 152 -7.04 -5.78 0.43
C ALA A 152 -8.28 -6.58 0.86
N VAL A 153 -9.48 -6.06 0.59
CA VAL A 153 -10.71 -6.81 0.88
C VAL A 153 -10.80 -7.99 -0.10
N ALA A 154 -10.46 -9.19 0.40
CA ALA A 154 -10.23 -10.40 -0.39
C ALA A 154 -11.42 -10.88 -1.24
N SER A 155 -12.65 -10.42 -0.98
CA SER A 155 -13.82 -10.77 -1.81
C SER A 155 -13.75 -10.21 -3.23
N SER A 156 -12.77 -9.36 -3.54
CA SER A 156 -12.64 -8.71 -4.84
C SER A 156 -11.47 -9.24 -5.69
N PHE A 157 -10.45 -9.88 -5.10
CA PHE A 157 -9.30 -10.40 -5.85
C PHE A 157 -9.44 -11.91 -6.11
N GLN A 158 -10.04 -12.28 -7.25
CA GLN A 158 -10.12 -13.68 -7.71
C GLN A 158 -8.88 -14.11 -8.53
N GLY A 159 -7.82 -13.29 -8.56
CA GLY A 159 -6.80 -13.39 -9.59
C GLY A 159 -7.31 -12.81 -10.91
N TRP A 160 -6.39 -12.59 -11.86
CA TRP A 160 -6.75 -12.09 -13.19
C TRP A 160 -7.65 -13.12 -13.90
N SER A 161 -8.92 -12.80 -14.09
CA SER A 161 -9.91 -13.62 -14.82
C SER A 161 -10.19 -13.12 -16.24
N GLY A 162 -9.50 -12.07 -16.67
CA GLY A 162 -9.61 -11.50 -18.02
C GLY A 162 -8.88 -12.34 -19.07
N PRO A 163 -9.25 -12.26 -20.36
CA PRO A 163 -8.42 -12.82 -21.42
C PRO A 163 -7.03 -12.17 -21.39
N LEU A 164 -5.98 -12.96 -21.64
CA LEU A 164 -4.64 -12.43 -21.87
C LEU A 164 -4.73 -11.42 -23.02
N LYS A 165 -4.66 -10.12 -22.71
CA LYS A 165 -4.57 -9.08 -23.74
C LYS A 165 -3.18 -9.20 -24.35
N THR A 166 -3.11 -9.72 -25.57
CA THR A 166 -1.90 -9.62 -26.39
C THR A 166 -1.59 -8.14 -26.60
N ARG A 167 -0.33 -7.78 -26.35
CA ARG A 167 0.33 -6.49 -26.59
C ARG A 167 -0.56 -5.44 -27.29
N GLN A 168 -1.24 -4.59 -26.52
CA GLN A 168 -1.65 -3.29 -27.04
C GLN A 168 -0.39 -2.42 -27.04
N GLU A 169 0.05 -2.01 -28.24
CA GLU A 169 1.18 -1.12 -28.42
C GLU A 169 0.99 0.12 -27.53
N SER A 170 1.95 0.30 -26.63
CA SER A 170 2.06 1.45 -25.75
C SER A 170 2.01 2.72 -26.59
N ALA A 171 0.91 3.46 -26.46
CA ALA A 171 0.92 4.87 -26.82
C ALA A 171 2.08 5.53 -26.07
N LEU A 172 3.03 6.03 -26.87
CA LEU A 172 4.21 6.75 -26.44
C LEU A 172 3.82 7.85 -25.47
N MET A 173 4.34 7.81 -24.24
CA MET A 173 4.42 9.01 -23.42
C MET A 173 5.41 9.97 -24.12
N PRO A 174 5.05 11.24 -24.37
CA PRO A 174 6.04 12.23 -24.79
C PRO A 174 7.02 12.50 -23.64
N PRO A 175 8.26 12.96 -23.97
CA PRO A 175 9.39 13.02 -23.04
C PRO A 175 9.19 13.92 -21.82
#